data_AF-A0A4U0GTG1-F1
#
_entry.id   AF-A0A4U0GTG1-F1
#
_cell.length_a   1.000
_cell.length_b   1.000
_cell.length_c   1.000
_cell.angle_alpha   90.00
_cell.angle_beta   90.00
_cell.angle_gamma   90.00
#
_symmetry.space_group_name_H-M   'P 1'
#
loop_
_entity.id
_entity.type
_entity.pdbx_description
1 polymer ?
#
loop_
_entity_poly.entity_id
_entity_poly.type
_entity_poly.pdbx_seq_one_letter_code
_entity_poly.pdbx_strand_id
1 'polypeptide(L)'
;MESQGTHIIRSLELVSEMHGDPVHQIYECLFETRPELEKLFALDRDASVREEMMHQVYDCILDHCSSNQMAPSFIATSRSLHKGYGVPSQSFDEFFAVMQATVQKLLGHLWTEQMTQEWDGMRSTFAETC
;
A
#
# COMPACT_ATOMS: atom_id res chain seq x y z
N MET A 1 16.78 -15.37 13.25
CA MET A 1 16.17 -15.35 11.90
C MET A 1 15.04 -14.37 12.03
N GLU A 2 15.18 -13.16 11.48
CA GLU A 2 14.09 -12.19 11.47
C GLU A 2 12.95 -12.78 10.64
N SER A 3 11.72 -12.66 11.12
CA SER A 3 10.52 -13.04 10.38
C SER A 3 10.37 -12.11 9.16
N GLN A 4 9.91 -12.66 8.03
CA GLN A 4 9.56 -11.86 6.85
C GLN A 4 8.60 -10.73 7.24
N GLY A 5 8.89 -9.50 6.81
CA GLY A 5 8.00 -8.35 7.00
C GLY A 5 8.25 -7.55 8.28
N THR A 6 9.27 -7.90 9.08
CA THR A 6 9.63 -7.14 10.28
C THR A 6 10.04 -5.70 9.95
N HIS A 7 10.76 -5.47 8.84
CA HIS A 7 11.17 -4.13 8.41
C HIS A 7 10.01 -3.36 7.76
N ILE A 8 9.08 -4.04 7.09
CA ILE A 8 7.82 -3.44 6.62
C ILE A 8 7.03 -2.89 7.81
N ILE A 9 6.74 -3.74 8.81
CA ILE A 9 6.00 -3.34 10.01
C ILE A 9 6.73 -2.19 10.71
N ARG A 10 8.04 -2.32 10.90
CA ARG A 10 8.82 -1.26 11.57
C ARG A 10 8.77 0.07 10.82
N SER A 11 8.78 0.05 9.49
CA SER A 11 8.68 1.27 8.69
C SER A 11 7.32 1.97 8.87
N LEU A 12 6.23 1.21 8.94
CA LEU A 12 4.88 1.74 9.17
C LEU A 12 4.71 2.28 10.59
N GLU A 13 5.23 1.57 11.59
CA GLU A 13 5.27 2.04 12.98
C GLU A 13 6.01 3.37 13.11
N LEU A 14 7.20 3.48 12.52
CA LEU A 14 7.99 4.72 12.55
C LEU A 14 7.26 5.89 11.90
N VAL A 15 6.55 5.66 10.79
CA VAL A 15 5.73 6.70 10.16
C VAL A 15 4.60 7.13 11.10
N SER A 16 3.89 6.17 11.69
CA SER A 16 2.82 6.45 12.66
C SER A 16 3.33 7.24 13.87
N GLU A 17 4.47 6.84 14.44
CA GLU A 17 5.09 7.49 15.59
C GLU A 17 5.49 8.95 15.31
N MET A 18 5.98 9.26 14.10
CA MET A 18 6.54 10.58 13.76
C MET A 18 5.57 11.50 13.03
N HIS A 19 4.65 10.96 12.24
CA HIS A 19 3.81 11.69 11.30
C HIS A 19 2.31 11.41 11.47
N GLY A 20 1.94 10.41 12.28
CA GLY A 20 0.57 9.91 12.35
C GLY A 20 0.22 9.05 11.14
N ASP A 21 -1.08 8.91 10.87
CA ASP A 21 -1.59 8.09 9.77
C ASP A 21 -1.22 8.70 8.39
N PRO A 22 -0.48 7.97 7.53
CA PRO A 22 -0.04 8.48 6.24
C PRO A 22 -1.08 8.39 5.11
N VAL A 23 -2.32 7.96 5.38
CA VAL A 23 -3.38 7.80 4.35
C VAL A 23 -3.47 9.01 3.42
N HIS A 24 -3.54 10.22 3.98
CA HIS A 24 -3.68 11.44 3.17
C HIS A 24 -2.50 11.63 2.22
N GLN A 25 -1.27 11.50 2.73
CA GLN A 25 -0.04 11.67 1.96
C GLN A 25 0.11 10.61 0.86
N ILE A 26 -0.34 9.37 1.12
CA ILE A 26 -0.33 8.29 0.12
C ILE A 26 -1.26 8.65 -1.05
N TYR A 27 -2.48 9.12 -0.78
CA TYR A 27 -3.41 9.50 -1.84
C TYR A 27 -3.01 10.79 -2.57
N GLU A 28 -2.42 11.75 -1.87
CA GLU A 28 -1.81 12.93 -2.52
C GLU A 28 -0.74 12.47 -3.53
N CYS A 29 0.20 11.62 -3.09
CA CYS A 29 1.25 11.06 -3.95
C CYS A 29 0.66 10.24 -5.13
N LEU A 30 -0.41 9.48 -4.87
CA LEU A 30 -1.13 8.72 -5.91
C LEU A 30 -1.72 9.66 -6.96
N PHE A 31 -2.41 10.72 -6.56
CA PHE A 31 -3.08 11.62 -7.50
C PHE A 31 -2.10 12.56 -8.21
N GLU A 32 -0.98 12.91 -7.59
CA GLU A 32 0.13 13.60 -8.27
C GLU A 32 0.71 12.76 -9.41
N THR A 33 0.86 11.45 -9.19
CA THR A 33 1.41 10.52 -10.20
C THR A 33 0.38 10.02 -11.20
N ARG A 34 -0.89 9.90 -10.78
CA ARG A 34 -2.02 9.36 -11.53
C ARG A 34 -3.29 10.23 -11.38
N PRO A 35 -3.30 11.47 -11.92
CA PRO A 35 -4.45 12.38 -11.78
C PRO A 35 -5.76 11.82 -12.35
N GLU A 36 -5.68 10.86 -13.27
CA GLU A 36 -6.85 10.16 -13.81
C GLU A 36 -7.63 9.36 -12.76
N LEU A 37 -6.95 8.86 -11.71
CA LEU A 37 -7.57 8.04 -10.66
C LEU A 37 -8.35 8.87 -9.65
N GLU A 38 -7.99 10.15 -9.44
CA GLU A 38 -8.68 11.05 -8.52
C GLU A 38 -10.18 11.17 -8.85
N LYS A 39 -10.52 11.12 -10.14
CA LYS A 39 -11.91 11.20 -10.63
C LYS A 39 -12.78 10.04 -10.15
N LEU A 40 -12.18 8.88 -9.84
CA LEU A 40 -12.90 7.72 -9.31
C LEU A 40 -13.37 7.97 -7.87
N PHE A 41 -12.76 8.92 -7.17
CA PHE A 41 -13.09 9.32 -5.80
C PHE A 41 -13.97 10.57 -5.71
N ALA A 42 -14.60 11.01 -6.82
CA ALA A 42 -15.40 12.25 -6.84
C ALA A 42 -16.60 12.28 -5.85
N LEU A 43 -17.07 11.09 -5.42
CA LEU A 43 -18.13 10.95 -4.42
C LEU A 43 -17.59 10.80 -2.99
N ASP A 44 -16.30 10.55 -2.83
CA ASP A 44 -15.62 10.33 -1.54
C ASP A 44 -15.18 11.66 -0.90
N ARG A 45 -16.16 12.51 -0.58
CA ARG A 45 -15.92 13.89 -0.13
C ARG A 45 -15.35 13.99 1.28
N ASP A 46 -15.61 12.99 2.11
CA ASP A 46 -15.15 12.90 3.50
C ASP A 46 -13.98 11.94 3.69
N ALA A 47 -13.43 11.40 2.59
CA ALA A 47 -12.35 10.41 2.58
C ALA A 47 -12.69 9.02 3.15
N SER A 48 -13.94 8.75 3.51
CA SER A 48 -14.34 7.49 4.16
C SER A 48 -14.06 6.25 3.30
N VAL A 49 -14.21 6.34 1.98
CA VAL A 49 -13.88 5.22 1.07
C VAL A 49 -12.37 4.98 1.05
N ARG A 50 -11.58 6.06 1.04
CA ARG A 50 -10.13 5.98 1.02
C ARG A 50 -9.55 5.43 2.33
N GLU A 51 -10.14 5.81 3.46
CA GLU A 51 -9.79 5.28 4.79
C GLU A 51 -10.10 3.79 4.90
N GLU A 52 -11.30 3.37 4.50
CA GLU A 52 -11.68 1.95 4.49
C GLU A 52 -10.79 1.12 3.55
N MET A 53 -10.50 1.63 2.35
CA MET A 53 -9.58 0.98 1.43
C MET A 53 -8.19 0.80 2.05
N MET A 54 -7.70 1.81 2.79
CA MET A 54 -6.40 1.75 3.46
C MET A 54 -6.39 0.77 4.62
N HIS A 55 -7.46 0.66 5.41
CA HIS A 55 -7.58 -0.39 6.43
C HIS A 55 -7.43 -1.78 5.83
N GLN A 56 -8.11 -2.05 4.71
CA GLN A 56 -8.02 -3.34 4.02
C GLN A 56 -6.62 -3.60 3.45
N VAL A 57 -5.93 -2.56 2.96
CA VAL A 57 -4.52 -2.64 2.53
C VAL A 57 -3.61 -2.99 3.71
N TYR A 58 -3.78 -2.34 4.86
CA TYR A 58 -3.01 -2.64 6.06
C TYR A 58 -3.24 -4.07 6.53
N ASP A 59 -4.48 -4.54 6.59
CA ASP A 59 -4.81 -5.93 6.95
C ASP A 59 -4.14 -6.92 5.98
N CYS A 60 -4.14 -6.62 4.68
CA CYS A 60 -3.45 -7.44 3.68
C CYS A 60 -1.94 -7.48 3.89
N ILE A 61 -1.31 -6.34 4.19
CA ILE A 61 0.14 -6.26 4.46
C ILE A 61 0.49 -6.99 5.75
N LEU A 62 -0.33 -6.86 6.80
CA LEU A 62 -0.11 -7.54 8.08
C LEU A 62 -0.29 -9.05 7.96
N ASP A 63 -1.27 -9.53 7.18
CA ASP A 63 -1.36 -10.95 6.87
C ASP A 63 -0.13 -11.42 6.09
N HIS A 64 0.32 -10.67 5.08
CA HIS A 64 1.54 -10.99 4.33
C HIS A 64 2.77 -11.12 5.25
N CYS A 65 2.94 -10.20 6.20
CA CYS A 65 4.05 -10.19 7.15
C CYS A 65 3.93 -11.24 8.27
N SER A 66 2.82 -11.97 8.35
CA SER A 66 2.61 -12.99 9.38
C SER A 66 2.50 -14.39 8.77
N SER A 67 1.35 -14.73 8.21
CA SER A 67 1.04 -16.07 7.71
C SER A 67 0.89 -16.16 6.20
N ASN A 68 0.64 -15.02 5.55
CA ASN A 68 0.38 -14.86 4.12
C ASN A 68 -0.70 -15.83 3.59
N GLN A 69 -1.67 -16.20 4.44
CA GLN A 69 -2.70 -17.17 4.12
C GLN A 69 -3.84 -16.55 3.29
N MET A 70 -4.15 -15.28 3.55
CA MET A 70 -5.29 -14.58 2.96
C MET A 70 -4.85 -13.54 1.94
N ALA A 71 -3.68 -12.93 2.11
CA ALA A 71 -3.17 -11.86 1.28
C ALA A 71 -3.19 -12.21 -0.23
N PRO A 72 -2.76 -13.40 -0.70
CA PRO A 72 -2.83 -13.72 -2.13
C PRO A 72 -4.27 -13.72 -2.66
N SER A 73 -5.20 -14.34 -1.95
CA SER A 73 -6.62 -14.38 -2.39
C SER A 73 -7.27 -12.99 -2.34
N PHE A 74 -6.91 -12.20 -1.33
CA PHE A 74 -7.36 -10.82 -1.19
C PHE A 74 -6.86 -9.96 -2.35
N ILE A 75 -5.56 -10.00 -2.68
CA ILE A 75 -4.97 -9.24 -3.80
C ILE A 75 -5.64 -9.61 -5.12
N ALA A 76 -5.80 -10.90 -5.43
CA ALA A 76 -6.47 -11.38 -6.64
C ALA A 76 -7.91 -10.84 -6.78
N THR A 77 -8.67 -10.93 -5.69
CA THR A 77 -10.06 -10.48 -5.64
C THR A 77 -10.15 -8.96 -5.75
N SER A 78 -9.34 -8.24 -4.98
CA SER A 78 -9.29 -6.78 -4.98
C SER A 78 -8.88 -6.24 -6.35
N ARG A 79 -7.88 -6.83 -7.01
CA ARG A 79 -7.49 -6.47 -8.38
C ARG A 79 -8.65 -6.63 -9.36
N SER A 80 -9.37 -7.74 -9.28
CA SER A 80 -10.54 -8.00 -10.12
C SER A 80 -11.67 -6.98 -9.88
N LEU A 81 -11.91 -6.62 -8.61
CA LEU A 81 -12.90 -5.62 -8.23
C LEU A 81 -12.54 -4.23 -8.75
N HIS A 82 -11.28 -3.82 -8.56
CA HIS A 82 -10.75 -2.53 -9.01
C HIS A 82 -10.76 -2.39 -10.53
N LYS A 83 -10.52 -3.49 -11.26
CA LYS A 83 -10.74 -3.52 -12.71
C LYS A 83 -12.18 -3.19 -13.08
N GLY A 84 -13.17 -3.66 -12.30
CA GLY A 84 -14.58 -3.30 -12.45
C GLY A 84 -14.87 -1.81 -12.23
N TYR A 85 -14.07 -1.13 -11.42
CA TYR A 85 -14.11 0.33 -11.21
C TYR A 85 -13.35 1.13 -12.26
N GLY A 86 -12.73 0.46 -13.24
CA GLY A 86 -11.94 1.11 -14.28
C GLY A 86 -10.48 1.37 -13.90
N VAL A 87 -9.97 0.76 -12.84
CA VAL A 87 -8.55 0.81 -12.46
C VAL A 87 -7.79 -0.31 -13.19
N PRO A 88 -6.85 0.00 -14.10
CA PRO A 88 -6.04 -1.03 -14.75
C PRO A 88 -5.17 -1.79 -13.74
N SER A 89 -4.85 -3.06 -14.01
CA SER A 89 -4.00 -3.87 -13.11
C SER A 89 -2.65 -3.19 -12.80
N GLN A 90 -2.06 -2.50 -13.77
CA GLN A 90 -0.83 -1.75 -13.57
C GLN A 90 -0.99 -0.63 -12.52
N SER A 91 -2.10 0.11 -12.55
CA SER A 91 -2.39 1.15 -11.57
C SER A 91 -2.68 0.58 -10.19
N PHE A 92 -3.27 -0.62 -10.12
CA PHE A 92 -3.44 -1.36 -8.87
C PHE A 92 -2.09 -1.75 -8.26
N ASP A 93 -1.14 -2.26 -9.05
CA ASP A 93 0.21 -2.60 -8.56
C ASP A 93 1.01 -1.36 -8.14
N GLU A 94 0.87 -0.28 -8.92
CA GLU A 94 1.57 0.97 -8.65
C GLU A 94 1.11 1.64 -7.36
N PHE A 95 -0.10 1.38 -6.88
CA PHE A 95 -0.55 1.83 -5.57
C PHE A 95 0.42 1.42 -4.45
N PHE A 96 0.88 0.16 -4.44
CA PHE A 96 1.85 -0.31 -3.45
C PHE A 96 3.24 0.34 -3.63
N ALA A 97 3.60 0.70 -4.86
CA ALA A 97 4.83 1.47 -5.14
C ALA A 97 4.73 2.90 -4.59
N VAL A 98 3.59 3.56 -4.79
CA VAL A 98 3.29 4.88 -4.24
C VAL A 98 3.31 4.85 -2.71
N MET A 99 2.72 3.82 -2.10
CA MET A 99 2.74 3.63 -0.65
C MET A 99 4.18 3.50 -0.13
N GLN A 100 5.00 2.62 -0.70
CA GLN A 100 6.41 2.48 -0.32
C GLN A 100 7.18 3.79 -0.49
N ALA A 101 7.04 4.47 -1.63
CA ALA A 101 7.72 5.74 -1.89
C ALA A 101 7.31 6.82 -0.88
N THR A 102 6.04 6.84 -0.47
CA THR A 102 5.53 7.77 0.54
C THR A 102 6.12 7.47 1.91
N VAL A 103 6.12 6.20 2.34
CA VAL A 103 6.75 5.78 3.61
C VAL A 103 8.24 6.11 3.60
N GLN A 104 8.95 5.80 2.52
CA GLN A 104 10.37 6.12 2.34
C GLN A 104 10.63 7.62 2.44
N LYS A 105 9.81 8.45 1.79
CA LYS A 105 9.93 9.91 1.83
C LYS A 105 9.70 10.45 3.24
N LEU A 106 8.71 9.93 3.96
CA LEU A 106 8.41 10.32 5.35
C LEU A 106 9.54 9.95 6.30
N LEU A 107 10.08 8.74 6.19
CA LEU A 107 11.18 8.28 7.05
C LEU A 107 12.52 8.95 6.74
N GLY A 108 12.75 9.35 5.49
CA GLY A 108 13.98 10.02 5.08
C GLY A 108 15.23 9.20 5.44
N HIS A 109 16.07 9.73 6.33
CA HIS A 109 17.30 9.07 6.76
C HIS A 109 17.08 7.81 7.65
N LEU A 110 15.86 7.61 8.16
CA LEU A 110 15.50 6.43 8.95
C LEU A 110 15.10 5.23 8.07
N TRP A 111 14.87 5.46 6.77
CA TRP A 111 14.61 4.40 5.82
C TRP A 111 15.88 3.58 5.56
N THR A 112 15.79 2.25 5.63
CA THR A 112 16.94 1.35 5.50
C THR A 112 16.90 0.52 4.22
N GLU A 113 18.04 -0.11 3.90
CA GLU A 113 18.12 -1.05 2.78
C GLU A 113 17.24 -2.28 3.02
N GLN A 114 17.14 -2.76 4.27
CA GLN A 114 16.29 -3.88 4.66
C GLN A 114 14.80 -3.56 4.44
N MET A 115 14.37 -2.34 4.78
CA MET A 115 13.01 -1.88 4.46
C MET A 115 12.77 -1.93 2.95
N THR A 116 13.72 -1.43 2.15
CA THR A 116 13.61 -1.49 0.68
C THR A 116 13.44 -2.93 0.18
N GLN A 117 14.30 -3.85 0.64
CA GLN A 117 14.29 -5.25 0.22
C GLN A 117 12.96 -5.94 0.54
N GLU A 118 12.41 -5.75 1.74
CA GLU A 118 11.15 -6.39 2.10
C GLU A 118 9.95 -5.80 1.36
N TRP A 119 9.87 -4.47 1.24
CA TRP A 119 8.79 -3.82 0.48
C TRP A 119 8.81 -4.23 -0.99
N ASP A 120 9.99 -4.29 -1.63
CA ASP A 120 10.13 -4.74 -3.02
C ASP A 120 9.75 -6.22 -3.18
N GLY A 121 10.10 -7.06 -2.21
CA GLY A 121 9.70 -8.48 -2.17
C GLY A 121 8.19 -8.67 -2.05
N MET A 122 7.52 -7.91 -1.17
CA MET A 122 6.07 -7.91 -1.04
C MET A 122 5.39 -7.46 -2.33
N ARG A 123 5.83 -6.34 -2.90
CA ARG A 123 5.30 -5.81 -4.17
C ARG A 123 5.44 -6.81 -5.32
N SER A 124 6.58 -7.50 -5.40
CA SER A 124 6.80 -8.53 -6.42
C SER A 124 5.81 -9.69 -6.22
N THR A 125 5.65 -10.15 -4.97
CA THR A 125 4.67 -11.20 -4.62
C THR A 125 3.24 -10.80 -4.99
N PHE A 126 2.84 -9.56 -4.71
CA PHE A 126 1.49 -9.08 -5.01
C PHE A 126 1.26 -8.90 -6.51
N ALA A 127 2.25 -8.43 -7.26
CA ALA A 127 2.16 -8.27 -8.71
C ALA A 127 2.06 -9.62 -9.45
N GLU A 128 2.70 -10.67 -8.93
CA GLU A 128 2.61 -12.03 -9.46
C GLU A 128 1.27 -12.73 -9.12
N THR A 129 0.49 -12.16 -8.21
CA THR A 129 -0.81 -12.68 -7.81
C THR A 129 -1.89 -12.26 -8.82
N CYS A 130 -2.51 -13.27 -9.45
CA CYS A 130 -3.43 -13.15 -10.60
C CYS A 130 -4.70 -12.36 -10.31
#